data_AF-A0A6A5AA30-F1
#
_entry.id   AF-A0A6A5AA30-F1
#
_cell.length_a   1.000
_cell.length_b   1.000
_cell.length_c   1.000
_cell.angle_alpha   90.00
_cell.angle_beta   90.00
_cell.angle_gamma   90.00
#
_symmetry.space_group_name_H-M   'P 1'
#
loop_
_entity.id
_entity.type
_entity.pdbx_description
1 polymer ?
#
loop_
_entity_poly.entity_id
_entity_poly.type
_entity_poly.pdbx_seq_one_letter_code
_entity_poly.pdbx_strand_id
1 'polypeptide(L)'
;MPAPTRWCTLQQCLVSLHESESLLHYLVSARDFITGSRDQRLRRMAVKETVTAVDFVSKLEHCISVLSPIDKWIKIFQSDRVPVSEVFDAFVHQLPHAIGDIWSLNLHESKYIVAAVKARWEFVYGDAHGVGYLLDPRFVDSGF
;
A
#
# COMPACT_ATOMS: atom_id res chain seq x y z
N MET A 1 13.53 6.23 -18.96
CA MET A 1 13.48 6.22 -17.48
C MET A 1 12.01 6.32 -17.08
N PRO A 2 11.39 5.28 -16.50
CA PRO A 2 10.06 5.44 -15.92
C PRO A 2 10.21 6.27 -14.64
N ALA A 3 9.46 7.38 -14.56
CA ALA A 3 9.35 8.15 -13.32
C ALA A 3 8.65 7.28 -12.27
N PRO A 4 9.10 7.27 -10.99
CA PRO A 4 8.37 6.59 -9.92
C PRO A 4 6.95 7.14 -9.92
N THR A 5 5.95 6.30 -10.20
CA THR A 5 4.56 6.74 -10.14
C THR A 5 4.26 7.25 -8.73
N ARG A 6 3.44 8.30 -8.61
CA ARG A 6 3.05 8.92 -7.33
C ARG A 6 2.53 7.91 -6.28
N TRP A 7 2.18 6.69 -6.67
CA TRP A 7 1.65 5.66 -5.78
C TRP A 7 2.70 5.06 -4.85
N CYS A 8 3.95 4.85 -5.30
CA CYS A 8 5.03 4.41 -4.39
C CYS A 8 5.32 5.44 -3.29
N THR A 9 5.05 6.72 -3.59
CA THR A 9 5.30 7.81 -2.63
C THR A 9 4.34 7.80 -1.44
N LEU A 10 3.16 7.18 -1.55
CA LEU A 10 2.19 7.18 -0.46
C LEU A 10 2.63 6.23 0.67
N GLN A 11 3.02 4.99 0.34
CA GLN A 11 3.50 4.05 1.34
C GLN A 11 4.76 4.58 2.03
N GLN A 12 5.71 5.11 1.26
CA GLN A 12 6.91 5.74 1.80
C GLN A 12 6.59 6.95 2.69
N CYS A 13 5.63 7.79 2.29
CA CYS A 13 5.18 8.92 3.10
C CYS A 13 4.63 8.45 4.45
N LEU A 14 3.78 7.42 4.47
CA LEU A 14 3.23 6.88 5.71
C LEU A 14 4.31 6.25 6.59
N VAL A 15 5.28 5.55 6.00
CA VAL A 15 6.46 5.02 6.72
C VAL A 15 7.26 6.16 7.35
N SER A 16 7.58 7.21 6.61
CA SER A 16 8.31 8.37 7.16
C SER A 16 7.53 9.09 8.26
N LEU A 17 6.20 9.18 8.14
CA LEU A 17 5.33 9.73 9.20
C LEU A 17 5.36 8.86 10.46
N HIS A 18 5.31 7.53 10.31
CA HIS A 18 5.40 6.58 11.42
C HIS A 18 6.77 6.66 12.11
N GLU A 19 7.86 6.66 11.35
CA GLU A 19 9.23 6.82 11.87
C GLU A 19 9.44 8.16 12.58
N SER A 20 8.73 9.20 12.15
CA SER A 20 8.82 10.55 12.71
C SER A 20 7.79 10.83 13.81
N GLU A 21 7.05 9.84 14.30
CA GLU A 21 5.92 10.05 15.22
C GLU A 21 6.32 10.88 16.44
N SER A 22 7.41 10.53 17.11
CA SER A 22 7.88 11.24 18.31
C SER A 22 8.19 12.73 18.05
N LEU A 23 8.78 13.03 16.89
CA LEU A 23 9.06 14.39 16.45
C LEU A 23 7.77 15.14 16.14
N LEU A 24 6.83 14.49 15.44
CA LEU A 24 5.52 15.07 15.15
C LEU A 24 4.76 15.38 16.45
N HIS A 25 4.73 14.44 17.39
CA HIS A 25 4.10 14.61 18.70
C HIS A 25 4.73 15.77 19.48
N TYR A 26 6.07 15.88 19.48
CA TYR A 26 6.78 17.00 20.09
C TYR A 26 6.39 18.34 19.44
N LEU A 27 6.37 18.42 18.11
CA LEU A 27 6.04 19.63 17.37
C LEU A 27 4.60 20.10 17.62
N VAL A 28 3.61 19.21 17.57
CA VAL A 28 2.20 19.57 17.80
C VAL A 28 1.91 19.89 19.27
N SER A 29 2.75 19.40 20.17
CA SER A 29 2.66 19.68 21.61
C SER A 29 3.28 21.03 22.01
N ALA A 30 4.03 21.68 21.12
CA ALA A 30 4.59 23.00 21.38
C ALA A 30 3.51 24.04 21.72
N ARG A 31 3.81 24.94 22.66
CA ARG A 31 2.86 25.94 23.18
C ARG A 31 2.36 26.90 22.10
N ASP A 32 3.24 27.23 21.16
CA ASP A 32 3.01 28.14 20.04
C ASP A 32 2.54 27.42 18.77
N PHE A 33 2.26 26.11 18.83
CA PHE A 33 1.79 25.37 17.67
C PHE A 33 0.47 25.95 17.13
N ILE A 34 -0.53 26.20 17.98
CA ILE A 34 -1.84 26.75 17.56
C ILE A 34 -1.79 28.30 17.57
N THR A 35 -1.04 28.88 16.64
CA THR A 35 -0.90 30.33 16.45
C THR A 35 -1.25 30.75 15.01
N GLY A 36 -1.48 32.05 14.80
CA GLY A 36 -1.78 32.63 13.47
C GLY A 36 -3.23 33.05 13.29
N SER A 37 -3.67 33.17 12.04
CA SER A 37 -5.04 33.54 11.67
C SER A 37 -6.06 32.50 12.13
N ARG A 38 -7.36 32.85 12.11
CA ARG A 38 -8.45 31.93 12.47
C ARG A 38 -8.36 30.61 11.71
N ASP A 39 -8.17 30.67 10.39
CA ASP A 39 -8.11 29.47 9.54
C ASP A 39 -6.86 28.64 9.80
N GLN A 40 -5.72 29.28 10.06
CA GLN A 40 -4.49 28.57 10.42
C GLN A 40 -4.65 27.82 11.74
N ARG A 41 -5.25 28.46 12.75
CA ARG A 41 -5.50 27.85 14.05
C ARG A 41 -6.43 26.64 13.93
N LEU A 42 -7.50 26.73 13.14
CA LEU A 42 -8.41 25.60 12.90
C LEU A 42 -7.69 24.41 12.25
N ARG A 43 -6.87 24.65 11.21
CA ARG A 43 -6.10 23.57 10.57
C ARG A 43 -5.08 22.95 11.51
N ARG A 44 -4.36 23.76 12.29
CA ARG A 44 -3.37 23.26 13.25
C ARG A 44 -4.02 22.51 14.41
N MET A 45 -5.20 22.92 14.86
CA MET A 45 -5.99 22.15 15.83
C MET A 45 -6.31 20.75 15.29
N ALA A 46 -6.84 20.65 14.06
CA ALA A 46 -7.14 19.36 13.45
C ALA A 46 -5.90 18.46 13.31
N VAL A 47 -4.75 19.03 12.92
CA VAL A 47 -3.48 18.28 12.86
C VAL A 47 -3.04 17.81 14.24
N LYS A 48 -3.11 18.68 15.26
CA LYS A 48 -2.77 18.30 16.63
C LYS A 48 -3.65 17.16 17.10
N GLU A 49 -4.97 17.29 16.98
CA GLU A 49 -5.93 16.26 17.36
C GLU A 49 -5.64 14.92 16.67
N THR A 50 -5.29 14.95 15.38
CA THR A 50 -4.94 13.75 14.61
C THR A 50 -3.66 13.09 15.11
N VAL A 51 -2.58 13.85 15.29
CA VAL A 51 -1.26 13.32 15.70
C VAL A 51 -1.27 12.86 17.16
N THR A 52 -2.01 13.53 18.03
CA THR A 52 -2.13 13.14 19.45
C THR A 52 -3.21 12.09 19.70
N ALA A 53 -3.91 11.62 18.66
CA ALA A 53 -4.91 10.57 18.81
C ALA A 53 -4.23 9.27 19.25
N VAL A 54 -4.84 8.56 20.19
CA VAL A 54 -4.32 7.30 20.74
C VAL A 54 -4.13 6.24 19.65
N ASP A 55 -4.95 6.29 18.60
CA ASP A 55 -4.94 5.32 17.51
C ASP A 55 -4.12 5.76 16.28
N PHE A 56 -3.42 6.91 16.35
CA PHE A 56 -2.66 7.47 15.23
C PHE A 56 -1.64 6.48 14.67
N VAL A 57 -0.78 5.93 15.54
CA VAL A 57 0.25 4.95 15.16
C VAL A 57 -0.37 3.68 14.59
N SER A 58 -1.36 3.11 15.29
CA SER A 58 -2.03 1.89 14.81
C SER A 58 -2.71 2.07 13.45
N LYS A 59 -3.26 3.26 13.17
CA LYS A 59 -3.83 3.59 11.85
C LYS A 59 -2.74 3.67 10.78
N LEU A 60 -1.60 4.28 11.08
CA LEU A 60 -0.46 4.32 10.15
C LEU A 60 0.04 2.91 9.85
N GLU A 61 0.24 2.08 10.86
CA GLU A 61 0.67 0.68 10.70
C GLU A 61 -0.33 -0.11 9.86
N HIS A 62 -1.62 0.04 10.14
CA HIS A 62 -2.68 -0.57 9.35
C HIS A 62 -2.61 -0.13 7.88
N CYS A 63 -2.51 1.17 7.59
CA CYS A 63 -2.39 1.65 6.21
C CYS A 63 -1.11 1.17 5.51
N ILE A 64 0.03 1.15 6.22
CA ILE A 64 1.32 0.66 5.69
C ILE A 64 1.20 -0.83 5.35
N SER A 65 0.57 -1.64 6.21
CA SER A 65 0.39 -3.08 5.99
C SER A 65 -0.41 -3.38 4.72
N VAL A 66 -1.46 -2.59 4.44
CA VAL A 66 -2.28 -2.72 3.23
C VAL A 66 -1.53 -2.30 1.97
N LEU A 67 -0.77 -1.21 2.04
CA LEU A 67 -0.07 -0.67 0.87
C LEU A 67 1.22 -1.42 0.55
N SER A 68 1.88 -2.05 1.54
CA SER A 68 3.15 -2.74 1.36
C SER A 68 3.14 -3.82 0.25
N PRO A 69 2.20 -4.79 0.21
CA PRO A 69 2.17 -5.80 -0.84
C PRO A 69 1.89 -5.19 -2.22
N ILE A 70 1.07 -4.15 -2.29
CA ILE A 70 0.76 -3.45 -3.54
C ILE A 70 2.00 -2.72 -4.07
N ASP A 71 2.70 -1.98 -3.20
CA ASP A 71 3.90 -1.23 -3.57
C ASP A 71 5.05 -2.16 -4.02
N LYS A 72 5.20 -3.33 -3.36
CA LYS A 72 6.14 -4.38 -3.80
C LYS A 72 5.92 -4.73 -5.27
N TRP A 73 4.69 -5.03 -5.66
CA TRP A 73 4.37 -5.45 -7.03
C TRP A 73 4.44 -4.29 -8.03
N ILE A 74 4.04 -3.08 -7.65
CA ILE A 74 4.23 -1.89 -8.49
C ILE A 74 5.72 -1.70 -8.83
N LYS A 75 6.62 -1.82 -7.84
CA LYS A 75 8.08 -1.70 -8.04
C LYS A 75 8.62 -2.79 -8.97
N ILE A 76 8.15 -4.03 -8.81
CA ILE A 76 8.52 -5.13 -9.70
C ILE A 76 8.11 -4.79 -11.13
N PHE A 77 6.83 -4.44 -11.37
CA PHE A 77 6.28 -4.16 -12.70
C PHE A 77 6.84 -2.90 -13.38
N GLN A 78 7.53 -2.02 -12.66
CA GLN A 78 8.26 -0.90 -13.26
C GLN A 78 9.56 -1.34 -13.98
N SER A 79 10.03 -2.57 -13.74
CA SER A 79 11.19 -3.12 -14.43
C SER A 79 10.83 -3.57 -15.84
N ASP A 80 11.64 -3.19 -16.83
CA ASP A 80 11.49 -3.64 -18.23
C ASP A 80 11.83 -5.14 -18.42
N ARG A 81 12.22 -5.84 -17.34
CA ARG A 81 12.65 -7.24 -17.37
C ARG A 81 11.67 -8.22 -16.73
N VAL A 82 10.48 -7.77 -16.31
CA VAL A 82 9.51 -8.66 -15.68
C VAL A 82 8.94 -9.62 -16.71
N PRO A 83 9.08 -10.95 -16.52
CA PRO A 83 8.45 -11.92 -17.39
C PRO A 83 6.92 -11.84 -17.26
N VAL A 84 6.21 -11.99 -18.37
CA VAL A 84 4.73 -11.90 -18.39
C VAL A 84 4.07 -12.96 -17.48
N SER A 85 4.74 -14.08 -17.25
CA SER A 85 4.35 -15.14 -16.30
C SER A 85 4.26 -14.64 -14.85
N GLU A 86 5.16 -13.74 -14.46
CA GLU A 86 5.21 -13.19 -13.10
C GLU A 86 4.03 -12.26 -12.83
N VAL A 87 3.47 -11.63 -13.87
CA VAL A 87 2.24 -10.83 -13.75
C VAL A 87 1.06 -11.73 -13.39
N PHE A 88 0.96 -12.93 -13.96
CA PHE A 88 -0.08 -13.89 -13.61
C PHE A 88 0.05 -14.32 -12.14
N ASP A 89 1.24 -14.79 -11.73
CA ASP A 89 1.48 -15.24 -10.37
C ASP A 89 1.17 -14.14 -9.34
N ALA A 90 1.59 -12.91 -9.63
CA ALA A 90 1.35 -11.75 -8.79
C ALA A 90 -0.14 -11.52 -8.51
N PHE A 91 -0.97 -11.49 -9.54
CA PHE A 91 -2.39 -11.16 -9.42
C PHE A 91 -3.25 -12.33 -8.94
N VAL A 92 -2.92 -13.56 -9.34
CA VAL A 92 -3.74 -14.74 -9.06
C VAL A 92 -3.40 -15.38 -7.71
N HIS A 93 -2.12 -15.39 -7.33
CA HIS A 93 -1.65 -16.09 -6.14
C HIS A 93 -1.12 -15.14 -5.08
N GLN A 94 -0.10 -14.35 -5.41
CA GLN A 94 0.72 -13.66 -4.42
C GLN A 94 0.00 -12.47 -3.75
N LEU A 95 -0.64 -11.58 -4.53
CA LEU A 95 -1.36 -10.43 -3.99
C LEU A 95 -2.57 -10.85 -3.14
N PRO A 96 -3.48 -11.73 -3.62
CA PRO A 96 -4.61 -12.17 -2.81
C PRO A 96 -4.17 -12.84 -1.51
N HIS A 97 -3.15 -13.70 -1.56
CA HIS A 97 -2.60 -14.36 -0.36
C HIS A 97 -2.01 -13.33 0.61
N ALA A 98 -1.15 -12.42 0.13
CA ALA A 98 -0.54 -11.39 0.96
C ALA A 98 -1.58 -10.47 1.62
N ILE A 99 -2.70 -10.16 0.94
CA ILE A 99 -3.82 -9.39 1.53
C ILE A 99 -4.62 -10.22 2.55
N GLY A 100 -4.76 -11.52 2.32
CA GLY A 100 -5.40 -12.46 3.25
C GLY A 100 -4.63 -12.61 4.57
N ASP A 101 -3.30 -12.51 4.52
CA ASP A 101 -2.40 -12.67 5.67
C ASP A 101 -2.26 -11.39 6.53
N ILE A 102 -2.85 -10.27 6.13
CA ILE A 102 -2.80 -9.02 6.91
C ILE A 102 -3.70 -9.16 8.14
N TRP A 103 -3.08 -9.42 9.29
CA TRP A 103 -3.76 -9.59 10.57
C TRP A 103 -4.64 -8.42 11.00
N SER A 104 -4.32 -7.20 10.56
CA SER A 104 -5.05 -5.99 10.94
C SER A 104 -6.30 -5.73 10.10
N LEU A 105 -6.54 -6.52 9.04
CA LEU A 105 -7.76 -6.42 8.23
C LEU A 105 -8.84 -7.36 8.77
N ASN A 106 -10.07 -6.86 8.81
CA ASN A 106 -11.21 -7.74 8.99
C ASN A 106 -11.57 -8.45 7.67
N LEU A 107 -12.39 -9.49 7.77
CA LEU A 107 -12.79 -10.30 6.62
C LEU A 107 -13.46 -9.49 5.51
N HIS A 108 -14.21 -8.45 5.84
CA HIS A 108 -14.89 -7.61 4.85
C HIS A 108 -13.89 -6.74 4.08
N GLU A 109 -12.94 -6.12 4.77
CA GLU A 109 -11.88 -5.32 4.15
C GLU A 109 -10.98 -6.15 3.25
N SER A 110 -10.54 -7.32 3.73
CA SER A 110 -9.71 -8.24 2.94
C SER A 110 -10.44 -8.69 1.67
N LYS A 111 -11.72 -9.09 1.79
CA LYS A 111 -12.56 -9.45 0.62
C LYS A 111 -12.73 -8.28 -0.36
N TYR A 112 -12.93 -7.08 0.14
CA TYR A 112 -13.06 -5.89 -0.70
C TYR A 112 -11.78 -5.64 -1.51
N ILE A 113 -10.61 -5.70 -0.87
CA ILE A 113 -9.33 -5.47 -1.55
C ILE A 113 -9.05 -6.60 -2.55
N VAL A 114 -9.26 -7.87 -2.18
CA VAL A 114 -9.11 -9.02 -3.10
C VAL A 114 -10.03 -8.89 -4.31
N ALA A 115 -11.28 -8.45 -4.11
CA ALA A 115 -12.20 -8.19 -5.21
C ALA A 115 -11.71 -7.06 -6.12
N ALA A 116 -11.14 -5.99 -5.55
CA ALA A 116 -10.54 -4.92 -6.33
C ALA A 116 -9.31 -5.38 -7.13
N VAL A 117 -8.44 -6.22 -6.53
CA VAL A 117 -7.31 -6.86 -7.22
C VAL A 117 -7.81 -7.71 -8.38
N LYS A 118 -8.84 -8.54 -8.16
CA LYS A 118 -9.46 -9.37 -9.20
C LYS A 118 -10.03 -8.53 -10.34
N ALA A 119 -10.76 -7.45 -10.05
CA ALA A 119 -11.31 -6.58 -11.08
C ALA A 119 -10.21 -5.90 -11.91
N ARG A 120 -9.06 -5.56 -11.31
CA ARG A 120 -7.89 -5.05 -12.03
C ARG A 120 -7.24 -6.13 -12.89
N TRP A 121 -7.14 -7.34 -12.38
CA TRP A 121 -6.66 -8.49 -13.14
C TRP A 121 -7.52 -8.76 -14.38
N GLU A 122 -8.84 -8.85 -14.21
CA GLU A 122 -9.79 -9.07 -15.32
C GLU A 122 -9.69 -7.99 -16.40
N PHE A 123 -9.35 -6.76 -16.01
CA PHE A 123 -9.15 -5.66 -16.95
C PHE A 123 -7.86 -5.78 -17.77
N VAL A 124 -6.74 -6.22 -17.16
CA VAL A 124 -5.43 -6.30 -17.83
C VAL A 124 -5.14 -7.67 -18.45
N TYR A 125 -5.92 -8.69 -18.08
CA TYR A 125 -5.68 -10.05 -18.52
C TYR A 125 -5.76 -10.19 -20.04
N GLY A 126 -4.91 -11.07 -20.56
CA GLY A 126 -4.87 -11.47 -21.95
C GLY A 126 -4.11 -12.78 -22.07
N ASP A 127 -4.33 -13.53 -23.15
CA ASP A 127 -3.84 -14.90 -23.30
C ASP A 127 -2.33 -15.06 -23.07
N ALA A 128 -1.54 -14.04 -23.42
CA ALA A 128 -0.10 -14.01 -23.20
C ALA A 128 0.28 -14.19 -21.72
N HIS A 129 -0.52 -13.70 -20.77
CA HIS A 129 -0.26 -13.88 -19.34
C HIS A 129 -0.45 -15.33 -18.91
N GLY A 130 -1.55 -15.96 -19.32
CA GLY A 130 -1.85 -17.36 -18.98
C GLY A 130 -0.88 -18.33 -19.65
N VAL A 131 -0.62 -18.16 -20.94
CA VAL A 131 0.35 -18.98 -21.69
C VAL A 131 1.76 -18.77 -21.15
N GLY A 132 2.14 -17.52 -20.87
CA GLY A 132 3.44 -17.21 -20.28
C GLY A 132 3.66 -17.91 -18.95
N TYR A 133 2.67 -17.87 -18.05
CA TYR A 133 2.73 -18.58 -16.77
C TYR A 133 2.85 -20.09 -16.95
N LEU A 134 2.00 -20.69 -17.79
CA LEU A 134 2.00 -22.13 -18.06
C LEU A 134 3.34 -22.65 -18.61
N LEU A 135 3.99 -21.86 -19.47
CA LEU A 135 5.24 -22.26 -20.12
C LEU A 135 6.49 -21.90 -19.32
N ASP A 136 6.36 -21.17 -18.21
CA ASP A 136 7.49 -20.76 -17.41
C ASP A 136 7.90 -21.87 -16.43
N PRO A 137 9.10 -22.48 -16.58
CA PRO A 137 9.54 -23.60 -15.76
C PRO A 137 9.63 -23.25 -14.27
N ARG A 138 9.68 -21.97 -13.89
CA ARG A 138 9.64 -21.53 -12.49
C ARG A 138 8.31 -21.85 -11.80
N PHE A 139 7.23 -22.07 -12.57
CA PHE A 139 5.88 -22.30 -12.07
C PHE A 139 5.29 -23.67 -12.46
N VAL A 140 6.05 -24.52 -13.16
CA VAL A 140 5.56 -25.82 -13.67
C VAL A 140 5.21 -26.81 -12.55
N ASP A 141 5.88 -26.73 -11.40
CA ASP A 141 5.59 -27.58 -10.24
C ASP A 141 4.50 -27.00 -9.32
N SER A 142 4.01 -25.79 -9.59
CA SER A 142 3.03 -25.10 -8.75
C SER A 142 1.61 -25.66 -8.90
N GLY A 143 1.35 -26.50 -9.90
CA GLY A 143 0.05 -27.12 -10.16
C GLY A 143 -1.03 -26.12 -10.62
N PHE A 144 -1.95 -26.59 -11.46
CA PHE A 144 -3.18 -25.86 -11.78
C PHE A 144 -4.23 -26.01 -10.66
#